data_AF-A0A1I7NET8-F1
#
_entry.id   AF-A0A1I7NET8-F1
#
_cell.length_a   1.000
_cell.length_b   1.000
_cell.length_c   1.000
_cell.angle_alpha   90.00
_cell.angle_beta   90.00
_cell.angle_gamma   90.00
#
_symmetry.space_group_name_H-M   'P 1'
#
loop_
_entity.id
_entity.type
_entity.pdbx_description
1 polymer ?
#
loop_
_entity_poly.entity_id
_entity_poly.type
_entity_poly.pdbx_seq_one_letter_code
_entity_poly.pdbx_strand_id
1 'polypeptide(L)'
;MRYNDRSLHSVALGLFETIEADGEKLVSTTVYVTLSSADGKGAGPGIQINLAFEADETTSFATAKAMSTKLAYEMIQRLARETPETFTAAADKEPIFRTVAN
;
A
#
# COMPACT_ATOMS: atom_id res chain seq x y z
N MET A 1 -13.32 6.46 -19.78
CA MET A 1 -13.38 5.30 -18.86
C MET A 1 -13.23 5.82 -17.46
N ARG A 2 -14.08 5.36 -16.53
CA ARG A 2 -14.01 5.73 -15.12
C ARG A 2 -12.92 4.88 -14.45
N TYR A 3 -12.33 5.37 -13.36
CA TYR A 3 -11.34 4.61 -12.59
C TYR A 3 -11.90 3.26 -12.11
N ASN A 4 -13.22 3.22 -11.88
CA ASN A 4 -14.01 2.08 -11.42
C ASN A 4 -14.18 0.96 -12.47
N ASP A 5 -13.85 1.22 -13.74
CA ASP A 5 -13.91 0.20 -14.80
C ASP A 5 -12.66 -0.71 -14.78
N ARG A 6 -11.67 -0.39 -13.93
CA ARG A 6 -10.43 -1.17 -13.78
C ARG A 6 -10.58 -2.22 -12.69
N SER A 7 -10.14 -3.43 -12.98
CA SER A 7 -10.09 -4.52 -11.99
C SER A 7 -8.71 -4.59 -11.34
N LEU A 8 -8.63 -5.29 -10.20
CA LEU A 8 -7.34 -5.63 -9.61
C LEU A 8 -6.57 -6.55 -10.56
N HIS A 9 -5.35 -6.15 -10.95
CA HIS A 9 -4.47 -6.96 -11.79
C HIS A 9 -3.55 -7.85 -10.94
N SER A 10 -2.89 -7.30 -9.93
CA SER A 10 -2.01 -8.06 -9.04
C SER A 10 -1.80 -7.40 -7.67
N VAL A 11 -1.43 -8.23 -6.68
CA VAL A 11 -0.94 -7.79 -5.37
C VAL A 11 0.35 -8.56 -5.09
N ALA A 12 1.42 -7.83 -4.77
CA ALA A 12 2.70 -8.41 -4.39
C ALA A 12 3.20 -7.78 -3.10
N LEU A 13 3.87 -8.59 -2.28
CA LEU A 13 4.60 -8.14 -1.11
C LEU A 13 6.09 -8.14 -1.44
N GLY A 14 6.75 -7.04 -1.10
CA GLY A 14 8.20 -6.91 -1.15
C GLY A 14 8.88 -7.73 -0.06
N LEU A 15 10.19 -7.54 0.03
CA LEU A 15 10.98 -8.13 1.11
C LEU A 15 10.55 -7.55 2.45
N PHE A 16 10.76 -8.33 3.50
CA PHE A 16 10.60 -7.88 4.88
C PHE A 16 11.97 -7.56 5.43
N GLU A 17 12.12 -6.34 5.93
CA GLU A 17 13.39 -5.82 6.42
C GLU A 17 13.17 -5.17 7.78
N THR A 18 14.11 -5.39 8.70
CA THR A 18 14.12 -4.63 9.95
C THR A 18 14.79 -3.29 9.71
N ILE A 19 14.10 -2.19 10.02
CA ILE A 19 14.60 -0.83 9.95
C ILE A 19 14.62 -0.21 11.36
N GLU A 20 15.42 0.84 11.53
CA GLU A 20 15.38 1.68 12.73
C GLU A 20 14.82 3.06 12.35
N ALA A 21 13.80 3.53 13.08
CA ALA A 21 13.19 4.84 12.87
C ALA A 21 12.79 5.41 14.24
N ASP A 22 13.12 6.68 14.50
CA ASP A 22 12.79 7.39 15.75
C ASP A 22 13.19 6.65 17.05
N GLY A 23 14.25 5.83 16.98
CA GLY A 23 14.76 5.02 18.11
C GLY A 23 14.06 3.67 18.29
N GLU A 24 13.14 3.30 17.41
CA GLU A 24 12.41 2.04 17.43
C GLU A 24 12.84 1.10 16.31
N LYS A 25 12.84 -0.21 16.60
CA LYS A 25 13.04 -1.24 15.57
C LYS A 25 11.69 -1.58 14.97
N LEU A 26 11.58 -1.49 13.66
CA LEU A 26 10.36 -1.80 12.92
C LEU A 26 10.63 -2.91 11.91
N VAL A 27 9.67 -3.81 11.72
CA VAL A 27 9.62 -4.68 10.54
C VAL A 27 8.87 -3.95 9.45
N SER A 28 9.58 -3.60 8.38
CA SER A 28 9.01 -2.94 7.21
C SER A 28 8.76 -3.90 6.06
N THR A 29 7.77 -3.60 5.24
CA THR A 29 7.56 -4.24 3.94
C THR A 29 6.88 -3.28 2.99
N THR A 30 7.03 -3.54 1.69
CA THR A 30 6.33 -2.79 0.65
C THR A 30 5.21 -3.63 0.05
N VAL A 31 4.01 -3.07 -0.04
CA VAL A 31 2.88 -3.64 -0.77
C VAL A 31 2.79 -2.98 -2.14
N TYR A 32 2.74 -3.79 -3.19
CA TYR A 32 2.48 -3.35 -4.56
C TYR A 32 1.09 -3.79 -4.98
N VAL A 33 0.22 -2.83 -5.30
CA VAL A 33 -1.11 -3.07 -5.84
C VAL A 33 -1.14 -2.55 -7.26
N THR A 34 -1.39 -3.41 -8.24
CA THR A 34 -1.50 -3.00 -9.64
C THR A 34 -2.93 -3.17 -10.11
N LEU A 35 -3.50 -2.13 -10.71
CA LEU A 35 -4.81 -2.21 -11.37
C LEU A 35 -4.64 -2.60 -12.82
N SER A 36 -5.71 -3.05 -13.47
CA SER A 36 -5.71 -3.26 -14.91
C SER A 36 -5.53 -1.94 -15.66
N SER A 37 -4.95 -2.03 -16.86
CA SER A 37 -4.97 -0.95 -17.84
C SER A 37 -6.42 -0.60 -18.20
N ALA A 38 -6.61 0.59 -18.79
CA ALA A 38 -7.93 1.09 -19.17
C ALA A 38 -8.66 0.14 -20.15
N ASP A 39 -7.90 -0.54 -21.02
CA ASP A 39 -8.41 -1.52 -21.98
C ASP A 39 -8.51 -2.95 -21.43
N GLY A 40 -8.16 -3.17 -20.16
CA GLY A 40 -8.20 -4.48 -19.49
C GLY A 40 -7.17 -5.49 -19.99
N LYS A 41 -6.25 -5.11 -20.90
CA LYS A 41 -5.30 -6.03 -21.55
C LYS A 41 -3.94 -6.14 -20.87
N GLY A 42 -3.71 -5.40 -19.79
CA GLY A 42 -2.42 -5.44 -19.09
C GLY A 42 -2.43 -4.73 -17.74
N ALA A 43 -1.23 -4.52 -17.22
CA ALA A 43 -1.01 -3.72 -16.02
C ALA A 43 -1.23 -2.23 -16.31
N GLY A 44 -1.99 -1.58 -15.45
CA GLY A 44 -2.22 -0.14 -15.41
C GLY A 44 -1.40 0.53 -14.30
N PRO A 45 -1.85 1.68 -13.78
CA PRO A 45 -1.17 2.34 -12.68
C PRO A 45 -1.14 1.44 -11.44
N GLY A 46 -0.03 1.50 -10.71
CA GLY A 46 0.18 0.80 -9.46
C GLY A 46 0.26 1.77 -8.28
N ILE A 47 -0.06 1.25 -7.10
CA ILE A 47 0.10 1.92 -5.82
C ILE A 47 1.16 1.12 -5.06
N GLN A 48 2.18 1.82 -4.57
CA GLN A 48 3.19 1.28 -3.67
C GLN A 48 2.94 1.84 -2.28
N ILE A 49 2.83 0.97 -1.27
CA ILE A 49 2.61 1.36 0.12
C ILE A 49 3.72 0.73 0.96
N ASN A 50 4.47 1.55 1.68
CA ASN A 50 5.41 1.07 2.67
C ASN A 50 4.70 0.96 4.02
N LEU A 51 4.73 -0.23 4.60
CA LEU A 51 4.18 -0.54 5.91
C LEU A 51 5.33 -0.80 6.86
N ALA A 52 5.23 -0.30 8.09
CA ALA A 52 6.18 -0.58 9.14
C ALA A 52 5.39 -0.95 10.40
N PHE A 53 5.81 -2.02 11.07
CA PHE A 53 5.22 -2.53 12.30
C PHE A 53 6.30 -2.58 13.36
N GLU A 54 5.98 -2.30 14.62
CA GLU A 54 6.93 -2.47 15.72
C GLU A 54 7.48 -3.91 15.75
N ALA A 55 8.80 -4.03 15.85
CA ALA A 55 9.48 -5.31 16.00
C ALA A 55 9.53 -5.65 17.50
N ASP A 56 8.42 -6.14 18.05
CA ASP A 56 8.37 -6.67 19.41
C ASP A 56 8.53 -8.21 19.43
N GLU A 57 8.59 -8.80 20.63
CA GLU A 57 8.72 -10.27 20.78
C GLU A 57 7.54 -11.05 20.18
N THR A 58 6.41 -10.38 19.91
CA THR A 58 5.18 -11.00 19.38
C THR A 58 5.06 -10.88 17.86
N THR A 59 5.77 -9.93 17.26
CA THR A 59 5.73 -9.61 15.83
C THR A 59 6.85 -10.33 15.10
N SER A 60 6.66 -11.64 14.90
CA SER A 60 7.48 -12.41 13.98
C SER A 60 7.30 -11.93 12.53
N PHE A 61 8.26 -12.23 11.65
CA PHE A 61 8.10 -12.02 10.20
C PHE A 61 6.81 -12.63 9.64
N ALA A 62 6.35 -13.76 10.19
CA ALA A 62 5.10 -14.40 9.79
C ALA A 62 3.87 -13.55 10.20
N THR A 63 3.91 -12.96 11.40
CA THR A 63 2.88 -12.04 11.90
C THR A 63 2.83 -10.77 11.04
N ALA A 64 3.98 -10.13 10.81
CA ALA A 64 4.09 -8.94 9.97
C ALA A 64 3.58 -9.22 8.54
N LYS A 65 3.89 -10.40 7.98
CA LYS A 65 3.39 -10.82 6.67
C LYS A 65 1.88 -10.97 6.65
N ALA A 66 1.30 -11.63 7.64
CA ALA A 66 -0.15 -11.80 7.74
C ALA A 66 -0.87 -10.45 7.87
N MET A 67 -0.36 -9.55 8.72
CA MET A 67 -0.89 -8.19 8.89
C MET A 67 -0.79 -7.36 7.61
N SER A 68 0.37 -7.38 6.96
CA SER A 68 0.59 -6.67 5.68
C SER A 68 -0.33 -7.17 4.59
N THR A 69 -0.51 -8.49 4.48
CA THR A 69 -1.43 -9.11 3.53
C THR A 69 -2.87 -8.68 3.80
N LYS A 70 -3.31 -8.74 5.06
CA LYS A 70 -4.66 -8.34 5.46
C LYS A 70 -4.90 -6.86 5.16
N LEU A 71 -3.99 -5.98 5.56
CA LEU A 71 -4.11 -4.55 5.31
C LEU A 71 -4.13 -4.22 3.82
N ALA A 72 -3.31 -4.91 3.02
CA ALA A 72 -3.34 -4.79 1.55
C ALA A 72 -4.72 -5.12 0.98
N TYR A 73 -5.32 -6.23 1.40
CA TYR A 73 -6.68 -6.61 0.96
C TYR A 73 -7.74 -5.60 1.41
N GLU A 74 -7.69 -5.12 2.66
CA GLU A 74 -8.63 -4.11 3.17
C GLU A 74 -8.51 -2.79 2.41
N MET A 75 -7.28 -2.35 2.10
CA MET A 75 -7.04 -1.15 1.29
C MET A 75 -7.57 -1.31 -0.13
N ILE A 76 -7.34 -2.46 -0.77
CA ILE A 76 -7.87 -2.75 -2.11
C ILE A 76 -9.40 -2.72 -2.10
N GLN A 77 -10.04 -3.35 -1.12
CA GLN A 77 -11.49 -3.33 -1.00
C GLN A 77 -12.03 -1.92 -0.81
N ARG A 78 -11.32 -1.08 -0.05
CA ARG A 78 -11.68 0.32 0.13
C ARG A 78 -11.51 1.10 -1.17
N LEU A 79 -10.36 1.01 -1.82
CA LEU A 79 -10.07 1.65 -3.11
C LEU A 79 -11.07 1.24 -4.20
N ALA A 80 -11.48 -0.03 -4.25
CA ALA A 80 -12.47 -0.54 -5.21
C ALA A 80 -13.89 0.00 -4.95
N ARG A 81 -14.17 0.49 -3.74
CA ARG A 81 -15.45 1.11 -3.37
C ARG A 81 -15.42 2.63 -3.47
N GLU A 82 -14.24 3.24 -3.53
CA GLU A 82 -14.10 4.69 -3.70
C GLU A 82 -14.47 5.11 -5.13
N THR A 83 -15.11 6.27 -5.25
CA THR A 83 -15.50 6.81 -6.56
C THR A 83 -14.38 7.70 -7.13
N PRO A 84 -14.36 7.96 -8.45
CA PRO A 84 -13.35 8.82 -9.06
C PRO A 84 -13.30 10.22 -8.44
N GLU A 85 -14.43 10.70 -7.94
CA GLU A 85 -14.57 11.99 -7.26
C GLU A 85 -13.81 12.01 -5.92
N THR A 86 -13.81 10.92 -5.14
CA THR A 86 -13.01 10.84 -3.90
C THR A 86 -11.52 10.93 -4.20
N PHE A 87 -11.05 10.24 -5.24
CA PHE A 87 -9.63 10.28 -5.62
C PHE A 87 -9.20 11.65 -6.11
N THR A 88 -10.05 12.34 -6.87
CA THR A 88 -9.78 13.69 -7.36
C THR A 88 -9.69 14.67 -6.19
N ALA A 89 -10.64 14.62 -5.24
CA ALA A 89 -10.62 15.47 -4.05
C ALA A 89 -9.43 15.18 -3.12
N ALA A 90 -8.90 13.95 -3.11
CA ALA A 90 -7.70 13.60 -2.36
C ALA A 90 -6.42 14.10 -3.06
N ALA A 91 -6.36 14.05 -4.39
CA ALA A 91 -5.24 14.53 -5.19
C ALA A 91 -5.11 16.07 -5.18
N ASP A 92 -6.23 16.78 -4.99
CA ASP A 92 -6.26 18.24 -4.85
C ASP A 92 -5.73 18.72 -3.48
N LYS A 93 -5.51 17.82 -2.52
CA LYS A 93 -4.84 18.15 -1.27
C LYS A 93 -3.34 18.19 -1.50
N GLU A 94 -2.69 19.26 -1.04
CA GLU A 94 -1.24 19.34 -1.11
C GLU A 94 -0.59 18.18 -0.34
N PRO A 95 0.35 17.45 -0.96
CA PRO A 95 1.09 16.41 -0.27
C PRO A 95 1.86 17.02 0.90
N ILE A 96 1.67 16.46 2.09
CA ILE A 96 2.45 16.81 3.27
C ILE A 96 3.82 16.15 3.13
N PHE A 97 4.81 16.89 2.67
CA PHE A 97 6.20 16.46 2.72
C PHE A 97 6.72 16.67 4.15
N ARG A 98 7.01 15.57 4.85
CA ARG A 98 7.85 15.60 6.05
C ARG A 98 9.19 14.97 5.69
N THR A 99 10.24 15.77 5.78
CA THR A 99 11.61 15.26 5.69
C THR A 99 11.87 14.46 6.96
N VAL A 100 12.06 13.16 6.83
CA VAL A 100 12.59 12.33 7.91
C VAL A 100 14.10 12.55 7.91
N ALA A 101 14.63 13.17 8.96
CA ALA A 101 16.06 13.35 9.13
C ALA A 101 16.67 12.01 9.59
N ASN A 102 17.69 11.53 8.86
CA ASN A 102 18.53 10.41 9.30
C ASN A 102 19.42 10.82 10.48
#